data_AF-A0A948DKH4-F1
#
_entry.id   AF-A0A948DKH4-F1
#
_cell.length_a   1.000
_cell.length_b   1.000
_cell.length_c   1.000
_cell.angle_alpha   90.00
_cell.angle_beta   90.00
_cell.angle_gamma   90.00
#
_symmetry.space_group_name_H-M   'P 1'
#
loop_
_entity.id
_entity.type
_entity.pdbx_description
1 polymer ?
#
loop_
_entity_poly.entity_id
_entity_poly.type
_entity_poly.pdbx_seq_one_letter_code
_entity_poly.pdbx_strand_id
1 'polypeptide(L)'
;MKKILLSILTINLVLLIGVVPAVASVAQIENKVNSAVYSYIIGKYPHLKNDEIKISFKYADKSFAALADESAELSFKVLELYPNFKPAGETLMPLQVYKNDKEYKRIFVKTIVEVYRTVVVATRQLKKYDIIQAADLAYSKLDIMTNSIEYFTEKEGLIGKQTKTIIRKGKPFFSWMLREVPLFSRGAEVKIKVIRGNVTIFAKGRAYGDGYLGKKVKVKRLDSKKEFIATVIGENEVEVN
;
A
#
# COMPACT_ATOMS: atom_id res chain seq x y z
N MET A 1 -75.64 -40.84 14.69
CA MET A 1 -75.59 -40.97 16.16
C MET A 1 -74.15 -41.14 16.60
N LYS A 2 -73.76 -40.33 17.60
CA LYS A 2 -72.55 -40.33 18.45
C LYS A 2 -71.64 -41.57 18.38
N LYS A 3 -70.32 -41.33 18.30
CA LYS A 3 -69.42 -41.44 19.46
C LYS A 3 -68.06 -40.79 19.17
N ILE A 4 -67.75 -39.81 20.01
CA ILE A 4 -66.42 -39.24 20.26
C ILE A 4 -65.65 -40.23 21.14
N LEU A 5 -64.37 -40.47 20.86
CA LEU A 5 -63.40 -40.80 21.91
C LEU A 5 -62.00 -40.29 21.52
N LEU A 6 -61.42 -39.51 22.42
CA LEU A 6 -60.04 -39.04 22.45
C LEU A 6 -59.05 -40.22 22.48
N SER A 7 -57.94 -40.12 21.74
CA SER A 7 -56.68 -40.74 22.13
C SER A 7 -55.48 -39.91 21.63
N ILE A 8 -54.67 -39.49 22.59
CA ILE A 8 -53.40 -38.75 22.47
C ILE A 8 -52.36 -39.63 21.76
N LEU A 9 -51.61 -39.10 20.77
CA LEU A 9 -50.35 -39.73 20.35
C LEU A 9 -49.36 -38.72 19.73
N THR A 10 -48.40 -38.31 20.56
CA THR A 10 -47.00 -37.89 20.32
C THR A 10 -46.62 -37.27 18.95
N ILE A 11 -46.21 -36.00 19.02
CA ILE A 11 -45.37 -35.33 18.03
C ILE A 11 -44.02 -36.07 17.95
N ASN A 12 -43.76 -36.76 16.84
CA ASN A 12 -42.42 -37.21 16.49
C ASN A 12 -41.71 -36.09 15.72
N LEU A 13 -41.00 -35.23 16.45
CA LEU A 13 -39.99 -34.35 15.89
C LEU A 13 -38.73 -35.18 15.64
N VAL A 14 -38.63 -35.81 14.47
CA VAL A 14 -37.36 -36.38 14.00
C VAL A 14 -36.50 -35.22 13.52
N LEU A 15 -35.68 -34.69 14.44
CA LEU A 15 -34.60 -33.78 14.12
C LEU A 15 -33.52 -34.61 13.40
N LEU A 16 -33.56 -34.62 12.07
CA LEU A 16 -32.47 -35.18 11.26
C LEU A 16 -31.29 -34.21 11.35
N ILE A 17 -30.55 -34.23 12.46
CA ILE A 17 -29.19 -33.69 12.52
C ILE A 17 -28.33 -34.65 11.70
N GLY A 18 -28.35 -34.48 10.38
CA GLY A 18 -27.24 -34.90 9.54
C GLY A 18 -26.04 -34.03 9.91
N VAL A 19 -25.32 -34.44 10.96
CA VAL A 19 -23.99 -33.90 11.23
C VAL A 19 -23.17 -34.23 10.00
N VAL A 20 -22.72 -33.21 9.28
CA VAL A 20 -21.59 -33.32 8.33
C VAL A 20 -20.37 -32.83 9.11
N PRO A 21 -19.67 -33.68 9.91
CA PRO A 21 -18.69 -33.18 10.87
C PRO A 21 -17.29 -33.02 10.27
N ALA A 22 -17.00 -33.65 9.13
CA ALA A 22 -15.62 -33.76 8.63
C ALA A 22 -15.15 -32.53 7.81
N VAL A 23 -16.06 -31.81 7.16
CA VAL A 23 -15.70 -30.63 6.35
C VAL A 23 -15.47 -29.40 7.23
N ALA A 24 -16.13 -29.35 8.40
CA ALA A 24 -15.99 -28.25 9.35
C ALA A 24 -14.64 -28.26 10.10
N SER A 25 -13.98 -29.43 10.28
CA SER A 25 -12.73 -29.56 11.03
C SER A 25 -11.48 -29.16 10.23
N VAL A 26 -11.45 -29.44 8.92
CA VAL A 26 -10.32 -29.06 8.03
C VAL A 26 -10.26 -27.55 7.83
N ALA A 27 -11.40 -26.90 7.58
CA ALA A 27 -11.47 -25.44 7.43
C ALA A 27 -11.05 -24.70 8.72
N GLN A 28 -11.37 -25.26 9.89
CA GLN A 28 -10.91 -24.71 11.17
C GLN A 28 -9.39 -24.78 11.32
N ILE A 29 -8.76 -25.90 10.90
CA ILE A 29 -7.30 -26.03 10.90
C ILE A 29 -6.67 -25.06 9.92
N GLU A 30 -7.21 -24.94 8.72
CA GLU A 30 -6.74 -24.00 7.72
C GLU A 30 -6.76 -22.56 8.26
N ASN A 31 -7.84 -22.15 8.92
CA ASN A 31 -7.96 -20.82 9.54
C ASN A 31 -6.92 -20.59 10.65
N LYS A 32 -6.65 -21.60 11.50
CA LYS A 32 -5.61 -21.52 12.54
C LYS A 32 -4.21 -21.43 11.93
N VAL A 33 -3.93 -22.21 10.89
CA VAL A 33 -2.66 -22.18 10.15
C VAL A 33 -2.48 -20.82 9.45
N ASN A 34 -3.53 -20.29 8.81
CA ASN A 34 -3.56 -18.96 8.21
C ASN A 34 -3.22 -17.89 9.24
N SER A 35 -3.85 -17.93 10.42
CA SER A 35 -3.61 -16.98 11.50
C SER A 35 -2.16 -17.03 12.03
N ALA A 36 -1.59 -18.23 12.16
CA ALA A 36 -0.19 -18.41 12.56
C ALA A 36 0.80 -17.86 11.51
N VAL A 37 0.54 -18.13 10.22
CA VAL A 37 1.34 -17.61 9.11
C VAL A 37 1.25 -16.09 9.03
N TYR A 38 0.04 -15.53 9.10
CA TYR A 38 -0.17 -14.09 9.09
C TYR A 38 0.59 -13.40 10.24
N SER A 39 0.48 -13.94 11.45
CA SER A 39 1.16 -13.40 12.64
C SER A 39 2.69 -13.44 12.48
N TYR A 40 3.23 -14.51 11.91
CA TYR A 40 4.66 -14.62 11.61
C TYR A 40 5.10 -13.58 10.57
N ILE A 41 4.35 -13.41 9.48
CA ILE A 41 4.66 -12.44 8.42
C ILE A 41 4.64 -11.01 8.97
N ILE A 42 3.59 -10.61 9.69
CA ILE A 42 3.49 -9.26 10.26
C ILE A 42 4.55 -9.01 11.34
N GLY A 43 4.87 -10.02 12.15
CA GLY A 43 5.95 -9.92 13.14
C GLY A 43 7.31 -9.64 12.50
N LYS A 44 7.60 -10.26 11.34
CA LYS A 44 8.85 -10.08 10.61
C LYS A 44 8.85 -8.86 9.66
N TYR A 45 7.68 -8.49 9.12
CA TYR A 45 7.49 -7.38 8.19
C TYR A 45 6.35 -6.44 8.64
N PRO A 46 6.56 -5.62 9.68
CA PRO A 46 5.50 -4.77 10.25
C PRO A 46 4.88 -3.78 9.26
N HIS A 47 5.63 -3.37 8.23
CA HIS A 47 5.16 -2.45 7.19
C HIS A 47 4.03 -3.04 6.31
N LEU A 48 3.84 -4.37 6.33
CA LEU A 48 2.77 -5.05 5.59
C LEU A 48 1.43 -5.04 6.33
N LYS A 49 1.38 -4.54 7.57
CA LYS A 49 0.16 -4.55 8.39
C LYS A 49 -1.01 -3.79 7.76
N ASN A 50 -0.72 -2.78 6.95
CA ASN A 50 -1.73 -1.98 6.25
C ASN A 50 -2.04 -2.50 4.83
N ASP A 51 -1.40 -3.60 4.44
CA ASP A 51 -1.63 -4.24 3.14
C ASP A 51 -2.66 -5.34 3.26
N GLU A 52 -3.36 -5.60 2.15
CA GLU A 52 -4.24 -6.76 2.06
C GLU A 52 -3.38 -7.98 1.72
N ILE A 53 -3.17 -8.85 2.72
CA ILE A 53 -2.44 -10.10 2.56
C ILE A 53 -3.43 -11.23 2.33
N LYS A 54 -3.31 -11.92 1.20
CA LYS A 54 -4.01 -13.17 0.96
C LYS A 54 -3.05 -14.34 1.11
N ILE A 55 -3.43 -15.30 1.94
CA ILE A 55 -2.65 -16.51 2.20
C ILE A 55 -3.47 -17.70 1.69
N SER A 56 -2.87 -18.53 0.86
CA SER A 56 -3.45 -19.80 0.40
C SER A 56 -2.44 -20.93 0.51
N PHE A 57 -2.93 -22.16 0.57
CA PHE A 57 -2.10 -23.34 0.78
C PHE A 57 -2.25 -24.31 -0.40
N LYS A 58 -1.13 -24.73 -0.98
CA LYS A 58 -1.07 -25.76 -2.02
C LYS A 58 -0.82 -27.12 -1.40
N TYR A 59 -1.58 -28.12 -1.85
CA TYR A 59 -1.42 -29.54 -1.47
C TYR A 59 -1.51 -29.79 0.05
N ALA A 60 -2.19 -28.91 0.79
CA ALA A 60 -2.26 -28.98 2.24
C ALA A 60 -3.44 -29.82 2.74
N ASP A 61 -4.41 -30.14 1.88
CA ASP A 61 -5.66 -30.82 2.25
C ASP A 61 -5.42 -32.13 3.01
N LYS A 62 -4.47 -32.95 2.54
CA LYS A 62 -4.11 -34.22 3.21
C LYS A 62 -3.47 -33.98 4.59
N SER A 63 -2.60 -32.99 4.69
CA SER A 63 -1.93 -32.63 5.94
C SER A 63 -2.91 -32.06 6.96
N PHE A 64 -3.88 -31.26 6.50
CA PHE A 64 -4.93 -30.69 7.35
C PHE A 64 -5.97 -31.75 7.74
N ALA A 65 -6.40 -32.61 6.81
CA ALA A 65 -7.30 -33.73 7.11
C ALA A 65 -6.71 -34.67 8.17
N ALA A 66 -5.42 -35.01 8.06
CA ALA A 66 -4.73 -35.84 9.05
C ALA A 66 -4.62 -35.21 10.46
N LEU A 67 -4.90 -33.91 10.59
CA LEU A 67 -4.97 -33.20 11.87
C LEU A 67 -6.42 -32.99 12.34
N ALA A 68 -7.38 -33.07 11.42
CA ALA A 68 -8.79 -32.76 11.63
C ALA A 68 -9.56 -33.85 12.37
N ASP A 69 -9.06 -35.09 12.31
CA ASP A 69 -9.61 -36.23 13.03
C ASP A 69 -9.25 -36.23 14.53
N GLU A 70 -8.53 -35.21 15.01
CA GLU A 70 -8.08 -35.12 16.40
C GLU A 70 -8.99 -34.20 17.24
N SER A 71 -9.64 -34.76 18.26
CA SER A 71 -10.51 -34.06 19.22
C SER A 71 -9.78 -33.11 20.17
N ALA A 72 -8.57 -32.66 19.83
CA ALA A 72 -7.67 -31.92 20.71
C ALA A 72 -7.52 -30.46 20.29
N GLU A 73 -7.13 -29.62 21.25
CA GLU A 73 -6.84 -28.22 20.97
C GLU A 73 -5.48 -28.11 20.26
N LEU A 74 -5.54 -27.88 18.95
CA LEU A 74 -4.36 -27.66 18.12
C LEU A 74 -4.01 -26.19 18.02
N SER A 75 -2.73 -25.86 18.17
CA SER A 75 -2.14 -24.56 17.86
C SER A 75 -0.89 -24.72 16.99
N PHE A 76 -0.51 -23.65 16.28
CA PHE A 76 0.52 -23.69 15.24
C PHE A 76 1.50 -22.54 15.41
N LYS A 77 2.78 -22.83 15.20
CA LYS A 77 3.84 -21.82 15.15
C LYS A 77 4.66 -22.03 13.89
N VAL A 78 4.83 -20.96 13.10
CA VAL A 78 5.79 -20.98 11.99
C VAL A 78 7.19 -20.98 12.58
N LEU A 79 7.99 -21.98 12.20
CA LEU A 79 9.40 -22.03 12.56
C LEU A 79 10.17 -21.04 11.70
N GLU A 80 11.31 -20.57 12.22
CA GLU A 80 12.08 -19.53 11.55
C GLU A 80 12.51 -19.96 10.13
N LEU A 81 12.11 -19.15 9.15
CA LEU A 81 12.60 -19.23 7.78
C LEU A 81 13.96 -18.55 7.67
N TYR A 82 14.66 -18.80 6.55
CA TYR A 82 15.93 -18.15 6.26
C TYR A 82 15.85 -16.61 6.42
N PRO A 83 16.93 -15.93 6.87
CA PRO A 83 16.88 -14.54 7.32
C PRO A 83 16.22 -13.57 6.32
N ASN A 84 16.53 -13.70 5.03
CA ASN A 84 16.07 -12.82 3.95
C ASN A 84 14.92 -13.40 3.12
N PHE A 85 14.07 -14.22 3.74
CA PHE A 85 12.83 -14.67 3.11
C PHE A 85 12.01 -13.48 2.59
N LYS A 86 11.32 -13.68 1.47
CA LYS A 86 10.41 -12.70 0.91
C LYS A 86 9.00 -13.19 1.20
N PRO A 87 8.17 -12.43 1.93
CA PRO A 87 6.86 -12.90 2.33
C PRO A 87 5.98 -13.16 1.13
N ALA A 88 5.97 -12.26 0.14
CA ALA A 88 5.21 -12.42 -1.09
C ALA A 88 5.81 -13.51 -1.99
N GLY A 89 4.94 -14.36 -2.55
CA GLY A 89 5.27 -15.48 -3.41
C GLY A 89 5.04 -16.83 -2.75
N GLU A 90 5.62 -17.86 -3.36
CA GLU A 90 5.40 -19.25 -2.97
C GLU A 90 6.57 -19.78 -2.12
N THR A 91 6.29 -20.12 -0.86
CA THR A 91 7.30 -20.56 0.12
C THR A 91 6.85 -21.84 0.81
N LEU A 92 7.77 -22.79 1.01
CA LEU A 92 7.51 -23.96 1.84
C LEU A 92 7.76 -23.58 3.31
N MET A 93 6.68 -23.45 4.08
CA MET A 93 6.75 -23.03 5.47
C MET A 93 6.78 -24.25 6.40
N PRO A 94 7.78 -24.38 7.29
CA PRO A 94 7.75 -25.36 8.35
C PRO A 94 6.89 -24.86 9.52
N LEU A 95 5.90 -25.64 9.92
CA LEU A 95 5.06 -25.36 11.08
C LEU A 95 5.29 -26.39 12.17
N GLN A 96 5.50 -25.91 13.38
CA GLN A 96 5.40 -26.71 14.59
C GLN A 96 3.92 -26.80 15.00
N VAL A 97 3.42 -28.02 15.14
CA VAL A 97 2.08 -28.30 15.65
C VAL A 97 2.19 -28.58 17.14
N TYR A 98 1.33 -27.93 17.92
CA TYR A 98 1.14 -28.20 19.34
C TYR A 98 -0.24 -28.82 19.54
N LYS A 99 -0.31 -29.78 20.44
CA LYS A 99 -1.54 -30.45 20.86
C LYS A 99 -1.67 -30.28 22.37
N ASN A 100 -2.69 -29.56 22.82
CA ASN A 100 -2.85 -29.17 24.24
C ASN A 100 -1.54 -28.56 24.79
N ASP A 101 -0.99 -27.58 24.07
CA ASP A 101 0.25 -26.86 24.36
C ASP A 101 1.55 -27.69 24.41
N LYS A 102 1.50 -28.96 24.06
CA LYS A 102 2.69 -29.82 23.93
C LYS A 102 3.10 -29.98 22.48
N GLU A 103 4.41 -29.95 22.21
CA GLU A 103 4.93 -30.23 20.88
C GLU A 103 4.48 -31.61 20.40
N TYR A 104 3.86 -31.65 19.22
CA TYR A 104 3.32 -32.88 18.65
C TYR A 104 4.14 -33.34 17.45
N LYS A 105 4.14 -32.55 16.37
CA LYS A 105 4.91 -32.86 15.16
C LYS A 105 5.18 -31.61 14.34
N ARG A 106 6.12 -31.74 13.40
CA ARG A 106 6.41 -30.72 12.39
C ARG A 106 5.72 -31.10 11.08
N ILE A 107 5.10 -30.12 10.44
CA ILE A 107 4.56 -30.25 9.08
C ILE A 107 5.19 -29.20 8.18
N PHE A 108 5.17 -29.45 6.87
CA PHE A 108 5.59 -28.49 5.86
C PHE A 108 4.39 -28.16 5.00
N VAL A 109 4.04 -26.87 4.92
CA VAL A 109 2.89 -26.39 4.16
C VAL A 109 3.40 -25.48 3.06
N LYS A 110 3.00 -25.78 1.82
CA LYS A 110 3.35 -24.95 0.67
C LYS A 110 2.39 -23.76 0.67
N THR A 111 2.91 -22.59 1.03
CA THR A 111 2.11 -21.39 1.25
C THR A 111 2.37 -20.40 0.13
N ILE A 112 1.29 -19.88 -0.44
CA ILE A 112 1.32 -18.73 -1.36
C ILE A 112 0.84 -17.53 -0.58
N VAL A 113 1.65 -16.48 -0.58
CA VAL A 113 1.30 -15.20 0.02
C VAL A 113 1.24 -14.18 -1.11
N GLU A 114 0.07 -13.60 -1.30
CA GLU A 114 -0.13 -12.47 -2.21
C GLU A 114 -0.32 -11.22 -1.37
N VAL A 115 0.38 -10.15 -1.72
CA VAL A 115 0.31 -8.89 -0.98
C VAL A 115 -0.23 -7.83 -1.91
N TYR A 116 -1.40 -7.32 -1.59
CA TYR A 116 -2.06 -6.31 -2.38
C TYR A 116 -2.07 -4.98 -1.66
N ARG A 117 -1.73 -3.92 -2.39
CA ARG A 117 -1.82 -2.55 -1.91
C ARG A 117 -2.71 -1.74 -2.83
N THR A 118 -3.61 -0.96 -2.24
CA THR A 118 -4.37 0.06 -2.97
C THR A 118 -3.46 1.27 -3.19
N VAL A 119 -3.15 1.56 -4.44
CA VAL A 119 -2.28 2.66 -4.86
C VAL A 119 -2.99 3.60 -5.81
N VAL A 120 -2.51 4.83 -5.90
CA VAL A 120 -3.01 5.80 -6.89
C VAL A 120 -2.31 5.56 -8.24
N VAL A 121 -3.11 5.47 -9.30
CA VAL A 121 -2.65 5.26 -10.69
C VAL A 121 -3.19 6.33 -11.62
N ALA A 122 -2.52 6.52 -12.75
CA ALA A 122 -2.92 7.49 -13.76
C ALA A 122 -4.11 6.99 -14.59
N THR A 123 -5.17 7.79 -14.73
CA THR A 123 -6.36 7.46 -15.55
C THR A 123 -6.12 7.65 -17.05
N ARG A 124 -5.13 8.47 -17.41
CA ARG A 124 -4.64 8.73 -18.77
C ARG A 124 -3.12 8.79 -18.81
N GLN A 125 -2.56 8.92 -20.02
CA GLN A 125 -1.14 9.24 -20.15
C GLN A 125 -0.90 10.71 -19.74
N LEU A 126 0.02 10.92 -18.81
CA LEU A 126 0.55 12.21 -18.41
C LEU A 126 1.91 12.42 -19.09
N LYS A 127 2.06 13.55 -19.78
CA LYS A 127 3.33 13.94 -20.42
C LYS A 127 4.21 14.65 -19.41
N LYS A 128 5.50 14.75 -19.73
CA LYS A 128 6.44 15.56 -18.95
C LYS A 128 5.91 16.99 -18.81
N TYR A 129 5.96 17.52 -17.59
CA TYR A 129 5.49 18.85 -17.20
C TYR A 129 3.96 19.02 -17.10
N ASP A 130 3.16 17.97 -17.26
CA ASP A 130 1.73 18.02 -16.95
C ASP A 130 1.52 18.27 -15.44
N ILE A 131 0.55 19.12 -15.12
CA ILE A 131 0.04 19.32 -13.76
C ILE A 131 -1.04 18.27 -13.49
N ILE A 132 -0.90 17.56 -12.38
CA ILE A 132 -1.81 16.49 -11.99
C ILE A 132 -3.10 17.09 -11.44
N GLN A 133 -4.22 16.67 -12.02
CA GLN A 133 -5.57 17.02 -11.54
C GLN A 133 -6.25 15.80 -10.90
N ALA A 134 -7.32 16.04 -10.13
CA ALA A 134 -8.07 14.95 -9.50
C ALA A 134 -8.62 13.91 -10.51
N ALA A 135 -9.00 14.36 -11.71
CA ALA A 135 -9.49 13.50 -12.79
C ALA A 135 -8.40 12.57 -13.37
N ASP A 136 -7.12 12.90 -13.16
CA ASP A 136 -5.98 12.08 -13.60
C ASP A 136 -5.72 10.89 -12.67
N LEU A 137 -6.42 10.82 -11.53
CA LEU A 137 -6.12 9.91 -10.42
C LEU A 137 -7.24 8.90 -10.15
N ALA A 138 -6.90 7.62 -10.21
CA ALA A 138 -7.76 6.52 -9.78
C ALA A 138 -7.04 5.65 -8.76
N TYR A 139 -7.81 4.91 -7.96
CA TYR A 139 -7.25 3.83 -7.15
C TYR A 139 -7.18 2.55 -7.98
N SER A 140 -6.09 1.82 -7.81
CA SER A 140 -5.95 0.47 -8.34
C SER A 140 -5.30 -0.42 -7.29
N LYS A 141 -5.77 -1.65 -7.23
CA LYS A 141 -5.14 -2.69 -6.43
C LYS A 141 -3.94 -3.23 -7.20
N LEU A 142 -2.76 -3.15 -6.61
CA LEU A 142 -1.52 -3.66 -7.19
C LEU A 142 -1.00 -4.80 -6.32
N ASP A 143 -0.63 -5.92 -6.95
CA ASP A 143 0.18 -6.94 -6.29
C ASP A 143 1.60 -6.39 -6.12
N ILE A 144 1.97 -6.09 -4.88
CA ILE A 144 3.26 -5.52 -4.51
C ILE A 144 4.24 -6.64 -4.19
N MET A 145 4.68 -7.33 -5.23
CA MET A 145 5.44 -8.57 -5.03
C MET A 145 6.85 -8.39 -4.46
N THR A 146 7.50 -7.21 -4.43
CA THR A 146 8.90 -7.15 -3.90
C THR A 146 9.59 -5.79 -3.76
N ASN A 147 8.99 -4.66 -4.12
CA ASN A 147 9.77 -3.41 -4.26
C ASN A 147 9.43 -2.39 -3.18
N SER A 148 10.47 -2.01 -2.41
CA SER A 148 10.52 -0.90 -1.43
C SER A 148 10.31 0.49 -2.05
N ILE A 149 9.69 0.58 -3.21
CA ILE A 149 9.47 1.86 -3.88
C ILE A 149 8.22 2.48 -3.25
N GLU A 150 8.35 3.68 -2.70
CA GLU A 150 7.23 4.42 -2.13
C GLU A 150 6.20 4.75 -3.22
N TYR A 151 5.03 4.13 -3.09
CA TYR A 151 3.84 4.43 -3.88
C TYR A 151 3.00 5.48 -3.15
N PHE A 152 2.28 6.29 -3.91
CA PHE A 152 1.24 7.13 -3.32
C PHE A 152 -0.03 6.30 -3.06
N THR A 153 -0.52 6.34 -1.82
CA THR A 153 -1.78 5.74 -1.37
C THR A 153 -2.91 6.76 -1.22
N GLU A 154 -2.58 8.05 -1.29
CA GLU A 154 -3.50 9.18 -1.13
C GLU A 154 -3.42 10.10 -2.35
N LYS A 155 -4.57 10.63 -2.79
CA LYS A 155 -4.65 11.48 -3.99
C LYS A 155 -4.22 12.91 -3.71
N GLU A 156 -4.45 13.37 -2.49
CA GLU A 156 -4.24 14.72 -1.99
C GLU A 156 -2.77 15.13 -2.16
N GLY A 157 -1.84 14.22 -1.90
CA GLY A 157 -0.40 14.44 -2.07
C GLY A 157 0.09 14.48 -3.54
N LEU A 158 -0.79 14.28 -4.51
CA LEU A 158 -0.50 14.28 -5.95
C LEU A 158 -1.10 15.48 -6.69
N ILE A 159 -2.28 15.94 -6.26
CA ILE A 159 -2.99 17.04 -6.93
C ILE A 159 -2.14 18.31 -6.87
N GLY A 160 -2.02 18.99 -8.01
CA GLY A 160 -1.22 20.22 -8.13
C GLY A 160 0.28 19.99 -8.33
N LYS A 161 0.79 18.76 -8.19
CA LYS A 161 2.17 18.44 -8.56
C LYS A 161 2.36 18.38 -10.06
N GLN A 162 3.60 18.62 -10.48
CA GLN A 162 4.02 18.52 -11.87
C GLN A 162 4.83 17.26 -12.12
N THR A 163 4.57 16.59 -13.24
CA THR A 163 5.32 15.41 -13.67
C THR A 163 6.70 15.80 -14.23
N LYS A 164 7.72 15.01 -13.87
CA LYS A 164 9.11 15.11 -14.38
C LYS A 164 9.39 14.17 -15.56
N THR A 165 8.52 13.18 -15.75
CA THR A 165 8.63 12.14 -16.78
C THR A 165 7.23 11.79 -17.30
N ILE A 166 7.18 10.97 -18.35
CA ILE A 166 5.92 10.43 -18.88
C ILE A 166 5.41 9.34 -17.92
N ILE A 167 4.13 9.44 -17.54
CA ILE A 167 3.43 8.42 -16.75
C ILE A 167 2.32 7.85 -17.62
N ARG A 168 2.36 6.54 -17.88
CA ARG A 168 1.36 5.88 -18.74
C ARG A 168 0.08 5.60 -17.95
N LYS A 169 -1.05 5.50 -18.66
CA LYS A 169 -2.32 5.05 -18.09
C LYS A 169 -2.16 3.73 -17.34
N GLY A 170 -2.79 3.63 -16.17
CA GLY A 170 -2.76 2.47 -15.29
C GLY A 170 -1.44 2.26 -14.54
N LYS A 171 -0.45 3.15 -14.69
CA LYS A 171 0.79 3.07 -13.93
C LYS A 171 0.68 3.85 -12.62
N PRO A 172 1.29 3.34 -11.53
CA PRO A 172 1.31 4.03 -10.25
C PRO A 172 2.21 5.26 -10.30
N PHE A 173 1.93 6.20 -9.40
CA PHE A 173 2.77 7.36 -9.17
C PHE A 173 3.89 7.04 -8.18
N PHE A 174 5.07 7.62 -8.44
CA PHE A 174 6.24 7.52 -7.57
C PHE A 174 6.83 8.89 -7.31
N SER A 175 7.40 9.10 -6.12
CA SER A 175 7.92 10.40 -5.69
C SER A 175 8.95 10.99 -6.68
N TRP A 176 9.86 10.14 -7.21
CA TRP A 176 10.88 10.56 -8.16
C TRP A 176 10.34 11.05 -9.52
N MET A 177 9.10 10.67 -9.87
CA MET A 177 8.42 11.11 -11.09
C MET A 177 7.81 12.51 -10.97
N LEU A 178 7.79 13.10 -9.77
CA LEU A 178 7.03 14.31 -9.48
C LEU A 178 7.93 15.43 -8.95
N ARG A 179 7.47 16.66 -9.12
CA ARG A 179 8.01 17.86 -8.49
C ARG A 179 6.88 18.83 -8.18
N GLU A 180 7.17 19.79 -7.31
CA GLU A 180 6.31 20.96 -7.15
C GLU A 180 6.26 21.78 -8.45
N VAL A 181 5.16 22.50 -8.67
CA VAL A 181 5.07 23.45 -9.78
C VAL A 181 5.94 24.67 -9.43
N PRO A 182 6.92 25.04 -10.26
CA PRO A 182 7.68 26.25 -10.00
C PRO A 182 6.84 27.49 -10.31
N LEU A 183 6.97 28.53 -9.49
CA LEU A 183 6.35 29.85 -9.66
C LEU A 183 6.83 30.56 -10.94
N PHE A 184 7.99 30.18 -11.45
CA PHE A 184 8.49 30.56 -12.76
C PHE A 184 9.54 29.56 -13.24
N SER A 185 9.66 29.39 -14.56
CA SER A 185 10.64 28.47 -15.15
C SER A 185 11.99 29.16 -15.40
N ARG A 186 13.06 28.36 -15.54
CA ARG A 186 14.35 28.86 -16.05
C ARG A 186 14.15 29.67 -17.35
N GLY A 187 14.76 30.84 -17.41
CA GLY A 187 14.70 31.77 -18.55
C GLY A 187 13.57 32.79 -18.47
N ALA A 188 12.63 32.64 -17.52
CA ALA A 188 11.55 33.60 -17.30
C ALA A 188 12.08 34.99 -16.94
N GLU A 189 11.37 36.02 -17.39
CA GLU A 189 11.57 37.39 -16.91
C GLU A 189 10.96 37.51 -15.52
N VAL A 190 11.73 38.04 -14.56
CA VAL A 190 11.33 38.18 -13.17
C VAL A 190 11.53 39.61 -12.70
N LYS A 191 10.69 40.06 -11.78
CA LYS A 191 10.80 41.32 -11.06
C LYS A 191 11.70 41.11 -9.84
N ILE A 192 12.80 41.84 -9.81
CA ILE A 192 13.76 41.84 -8.72
C ILE A 192 13.40 42.98 -7.78
N LYS A 193 13.04 42.64 -6.55
CA LYS A 193 12.81 43.56 -5.45
C LYS A 193 14.06 43.65 -4.59
N VAL A 194 14.49 44.86 -4.28
CA VAL A 194 15.63 45.13 -3.38
C VAL A 194 15.15 46.09 -2.31
N ILE A 195 15.33 45.75 -1.04
CA ILE A 195 14.98 46.60 0.09
C ILE A 195 16.28 47.11 0.73
N ARG A 196 16.45 48.42 0.81
CA ARG A 196 17.56 49.06 1.55
C ARG A 196 17.01 50.17 2.43
N GLY A 197 16.97 49.93 3.75
CA GLY A 197 16.32 50.85 4.69
C GLY A 197 14.85 51.05 4.31
N ASN A 198 14.45 52.31 4.10
CA ASN A 198 13.08 52.68 3.71
C ASN A 198 12.86 52.75 2.19
N VAL A 199 13.85 52.34 1.38
CA VAL A 199 13.77 52.40 -0.08
C VAL A 199 13.56 50.99 -0.65
N THR A 200 12.50 50.82 -1.44
CA THR A 200 12.27 49.61 -2.24
C THR A 200 12.55 49.91 -3.71
N ILE A 201 13.45 49.14 -4.31
CA ILE A 201 13.85 49.28 -5.71
C ILE A 201 13.36 48.05 -6.47
N PHE A 202 12.78 48.28 -7.66
CA PHE A 202 12.40 47.22 -8.57
C PHE A 202 13.25 47.25 -9.84
N ALA A 203 13.70 46.08 -10.30
CA ALA A 203 14.41 45.92 -11.55
C ALA A 203 13.90 44.69 -12.30
N LYS A 204 14.09 44.64 -13.62
CA LYS A 204 13.80 43.44 -14.41
C LYS A 204 15.04 42.54 -14.49
N GLY A 205 14.81 41.25 -14.38
CA GLY A 205 15.84 40.22 -14.47
C GLY A 205 15.38 39.01 -15.26
N ARG A 206 16.32 38.11 -15.52
CA ARG A 206 16.05 36.79 -16.10
C ARG A 206 16.52 35.70 -15.14
N ALA A 207 15.64 34.77 -14.81
CA ALA A 207 15.92 33.65 -13.94
C ALA A 207 16.79 32.59 -14.65
N TYR A 208 17.80 32.06 -13.95
CA TYR A 208 18.68 31.00 -14.45
C TYR A 208 18.35 29.61 -13.88
N GLY A 209 17.27 29.51 -13.12
CA GLY A 209 16.72 28.26 -12.59
C GLY A 209 15.21 28.39 -12.40
N ASP A 210 14.59 27.27 -12.06
CA ASP A 210 13.18 27.23 -11.69
C ASP A 210 12.97 27.89 -10.31
N GLY A 211 11.95 28.72 -10.19
CA GLY A 211 11.61 29.44 -8.98
C GLY A 211 10.65 28.66 -8.11
N TYR A 212 11.04 28.33 -6.89
CA TYR A 212 10.15 27.74 -5.87
C TYR A 212 10.06 28.70 -4.68
N LEU A 213 8.87 28.91 -4.14
CA LEU A 213 8.64 29.85 -3.04
C LEU A 213 9.65 29.67 -1.90
N GLY A 214 10.28 30.76 -1.46
CA GLY A 214 11.27 30.79 -0.40
C GLY A 214 12.63 30.17 -0.75
N LYS A 215 12.82 29.62 -1.95
CA LYS A 215 14.11 29.07 -2.41
C LYS A 215 14.95 30.15 -3.09
N LYS A 216 16.27 29.95 -3.06
CA LYS A 216 17.22 30.82 -3.75
C LYS A 216 17.30 30.45 -5.23
N VAL A 217 17.36 31.45 -6.09
CA VAL A 217 17.54 31.31 -7.53
C VAL A 217 18.59 32.30 -8.03
N LYS A 218 19.39 31.91 -9.02
CA LYS A 218 20.31 32.83 -9.69
C LYS A 218 19.53 33.65 -10.72
N VAL A 219 19.71 34.97 -10.68
CA VAL A 219 19.02 35.91 -11.57
C VAL A 219 20.04 36.86 -12.19
N LYS A 220 19.86 37.16 -13.47
CA LYS A 220 20.64 38.17 -14.19
C LYS A 220 19.81 39.41 -14.41
N ARG A 221 20.27 40.56 -13.94
CA ARG A 221 19.64 41.84 -14.20
C ARG A 221 19.74 42.19 -15.69
N LEU A 222 18.65 42.63 -16.30
CA LEU A 222 18.61 42.85 -17.76
C LEU A 222 19.39 44.10 -18.20
N ASP A 223 19.46 45.14 -17.35
CA ASP A 223 20.11 46.42 -17.65
C ASP A 223 21.65 46.35 -17.59
N SER A 224 22.18 45.84 -16.49
CA SER A 224 23.58 45.85 -16.11
C SER A 224 24.27 44.52 -16.35
N LYS A 225 23.49 43.49 -16.73
CA LYS A 225 23.94 42.12 -16.94
C LYS A 225 24.59 41.47 -15.72
N LYS A 226 24.51 42.10 -14.54
CA LYS A 226 25.02 41.56 -13.27
C LYS A 226 24.19 40.36 -12.83
N GLU A 227 24.87 39.34 -12.33
CA GLU A 227 24.26 38.11 -11.83
C GLU A 227 24.34 38.06 -10.32
N PHE A 228 23.27 37.65 -9.66
CA PHE A 228 23.21 37.51 -8.21
C PHE A 228 22.19 36.45 -7.81
N ILE A 229 22.22 36.09 -6.53
CA ILE A 229 21.29 35.14 -5.93
C ILE A 229 20.17 35.92 -5.27
N ALA A 230 18.93 35.56 -5.57
CA ALA A 230 17.73 36.16 -5.01
C ALA A 230 16.83 35.07 -4.42
N THR A 231 15.98 35.42 -3.46
CA THR A 231 14.99 34.52 -2.86
C THR A 231 13.65 34.68 -3.60
N VAL A 232 13.03 33.59 -4.02
CA VAL A 232 11.71 33.63 -4.66
C VAL A 232 10.65 34.02 -3.64
N ILE A 233 9.88 35.07 -3.93
CA ILE A 233 8.83 35.56 -3.03
C ILE A 233 7.43 35.47 -3.66
N GLY A 234 7.31 35.26 -4.96
CA GLY A 234 6.03 35.16 -5.66
C GLY A 234 6.17 34.78 -7.13
N GLU A 235 5.04 34.79 -7.84
CA GLU A 235 5.01 34.55 -9.29
C GLU A 235 5.86 35.58 -10.03
N ASN A 236 6.86 35.10 -10.77
CA ASN A 236 7.85 35.92 -11.45
C ASN A 236 8.48 37.02 -10.57
N GLU A 237 8.57 36.83 -9.25
CA GLU A 237 9.11 37.85 -8.33
C GLU A 237 10.14 37.26 -7.37
N VAL A 238 11.24 37.99 -7.21
CA VAL A 238 12.38 37.61 -6.36
C VAL A 238 12.86 38.79 -5.52
N GLU A 239 13.35 38.52 -4.33
CA GLU A 239 13.90 39.52 -3.41
C GLU A 239 15.40 39.30 -3.19
N VAL A 240 16.16 40.39 -3.21
CA VAL A 240 17.58 40.39 -2.86
C VAL A 240 17.73 41.15 -1.55
N ASN A 241 18.23 40.45 -0.53
CA ASN A 241 18.60 40.99 0.77
C ASN A 241 20.06 41.41 0.79
#